data_AF-A0A6J1W262-F1
#
_entry.id   AF-A0A6J1W262-F1
#
_cell.length_a   1.000
_cell.length_b   1.000
_cell.length_c   1.000
_cell.angle_alpha   90.00
_cell.angle_beta   90.00
_cell.angle_gamma   90.00
#
_symmetry.space_group_name_H-M   'P 1'
#
loop_
_entity.id
_entity.type
_entity.pdbx_description
1 polymer ?
#
loop_
_entity_poly.entity_id
_entity_poly.type
_entity_poly.pdbx_seq_one_letter_code
_entity_poly.pdbx_strand_id
1 'polypeptide(L)'
;LAQSRGLTLQWMYSARGDYVRAAEKLRRDIYTSEEHNERLLRMFNVRIMRVEFYFLSQYVAVTETPFRHILHGRGPHTLRALLEHVGLLRDAPEKFDEVLFRRQLALVTWTLQGAANALSGDVWNIDNNF
;
A
#
# COMPACT_ATOMS: atom_id res chain seq x y z
N LEU A 1 -22.15 -5.68 -9.72
CA LEU A 1 -22.12 -6.70 -8.65
C LEU A 1 -21.62 -6.14 -7.31
N ALA A 2 -20.41 -5.56 -7.23
CA ALA A 2 -19.95 -4.91 -5.99
C ALA A 2 -20.61 -3.53 -5.74
N GLN A 3 -20.62 -2.65 -6.76
CA GLN A 3 -21.28 -1.32 -6.65
C GLN A 3 -22.79 -1.41 -6.35
N SER A 4 -23.47 -2.43 -6.89
CA SER A 4 -24.89 -2.70 -6.60
C SER A 4 -25.15 -3.13 -5.15
N ARG A 5 -24.10 -3.44 -4.39
CA ARG A 5 -24.14 -3.74 -2.94
C ARG A 5 -23.57 -2.60 -2.09
N GLY A 6 -23.39 -1.41 -2.66
CA GLY A 6 -22.81 -0.25 -1.97
C GLY A 6 -21.32 -0.40 -1.61
N LEU A 7 -20.62 -1.35 -2.24
CA LEU A 7 -19.19 -1.56 -2.06
C LEU A 7 -18.43 -0.69 -3.08
N THR A 8 -17.53 0.18 -2.59
CA THR A 8 -16.71 1.07 -3.43
C THR A 8 -15.23 0.73 -3.32
N LEU A 9 -14.53 0.76 -4.46
CA LEU A 9 -13.08 0.63 -4.55
C LEU A 9 -12.37 1.99 -4.64
N GLN A 10 -13.11 3.10 -4.51
CA GLN A 10 -12.59 4.46 -4.69
C GLN A 10 -11.38 4.75 -3.80
N TRP A 11 -11.44 4.35 -2.53
CA TRP A 11 -10.33 4.52 -1.58
C TRP A 11 -9.08 3.73 -2.00
N MET A 12 -9.27 2.51 -2.51
CA MET A 12 -8.17 1.70 -3.02
C MET A 12 -7.54 2.30 -4.28
N TYR A 13 -8.35 2.83 -5.20
CA TYR A 13 -7.85 3.56 -6.37
C TYR A 13 -7.11 4.84 -5.98
N SER A 14 -7.60 5.56 -4.97
CA SER A 14 -6.91 6.74 -4.44
C SER A 14 -5.57 6.38 -3.84
N ALA A 15 -5.51 5.37 -2.96
CA ALA A 15 -4.27 4.90 -2.34
C ALA A 15 -3.24 4.42 -3.37
N ARG A 16 -3.70 3.72 -4.42
CA ARG A 16 -2.84 3.35 -5.56
C ARG A 16 -2.31 4.60 -6.27
N GLY A 17 -3.17 5.58 -6.52
CA GLY A 17 -2.78 6.84 -7.15
C GLY A 17 -1.73 7.60 -6.34
N ASP A 18 -1.90 7.68 -5.02
CA ASP A 18 -0.93 8.28 -4.11
C ASP A 18 0.40 7.54 -4.15
N TYR A 19 0.38 6.20 -4.08
CA TYR A 19 1.61 5.40 -4.15
C TYR A 19 2.37 5.64 -5.46
N VAL A 20 1.67 5.61 -6.60
CA VAL A 20 2.27 5.86 -7.92
C VAL A 20 2.88 7.27 -7.98
N ARG A 21 2.17 8.30 -7.50
CA ARG A 21 2.71 9.67 -7.45
C ARG A 21 3.93 9.78 -6.54
N ALA A 22 3.91 9.13 -5.38
CA ALA A 22 5.03 9.12 -4.44
C ALA A 22 6.27 8.45 -5.05
N ALA A 23 6.09 7.31 -5.72
CA ALA A 23 7.15 6.61 -6.43
C ALA A 23 7.72 7.44 -7.58
N GLU A 24 6.86 8.04 -8.41
CA GLU A 24 7.29 8.91 -9.50
C GLU A 24 8.01 10.17 -8.99
N LYS A 25 7.57 10.73 -7.85
CA LYS A 25 8.27 11.84 -7.21
C LYS A 25 9.66 11.41 -6.75
N LEU A 26 9.78 10.31 -5.98
CA LEU A 26 11.09 9.80 -5.55
C LEU A 26 12.00 9.54 -6.75
N ARG A 27 11.48 8.92 -7.81
CA ARG A 27 12.22 8.66 -9.04
C ARG A 27 12.76 9.96 -9.63
N ARG A 28 11.92 10.97 -9.82
CA ARG A 28 12.35 12.29 -10.31
C ARG A 28 13.40 12.92 -9.39
N ASP A 29 13.14 12.96 -8.08
CA ASP A 29 14.05 13.52 -7.09
C ASP A 29 15.46 12.89 -7.18
N ILE A 30 15.54 11.56 -7.38
CA ILE A 30 16.81 10.85 -7.58
C ILE A 30 17.50 11.31 -8.87
N TYR A 31 16.79 11.30 -10.00
CA TYR A 31 17.39 11.63 -11.31
C TYR A 31 17.81 13.10 -11.45
N THR A 32 17.22 14.01 -10.68
CA THR A 32 17.56 15.44 -10.71
C THR A 32 18.48 15.87 -9.57
N SER A 33 18.90 14.95 -8.70
CA SER A 33 19.75 15.28 -7.55
C SER A 33 21.23 15.43 -7.89
N GLU A 34 21.95 16.23 -7.10
CA GLU A 34 23.40 16.35 -7.19
C GLU A 34 24.10 15.08 -6.67
N GLU A 35 24.90 14.43 -7.52
CA GLU A 35 25.56 13.15 -7.23
C GLU A 35 26.57 13.21 -6.06
N HIS A 36 27.04 14.41 -5.69
CA HIS A 36 27.99 14.60 -4.60
C HIS A 36 27.32 14.94 -3.25
N ASN A 37 26.00 15.10 -3.22
CA ASN A 37 25.26 15.36 -1.99
C ASN A 37 24.96 14.03 -1.24
N GLU A 38 25.96 13.52 -0.51
CA GLU A 38 25.89 12.23 0.19
C GLU A 38 24.67 12.13 1.13
N ARG A 39 24.33 13.23 1.83
CA ARG A 39 23.18 13.28 2.75
C ARG A 39 21.87 13.03 2.00
N LEU A 40 21.67 13.70 0.88
CA LEU A 40 20.47 13.57 0.05
C LEU A 40 20.35 12.16 -0.54
N LEU A 41 21.45 11.63 -1.07
CA LEU A 41 21.49 10.26 -1.61
C LEU A 41 21.18 9.21 -0.54
N ARG A 42 21.72 9.37 0.68
CA ARG A 42 21.41 8.49 1.81
C ARG A 42 19.91 8.53 2.16
N MET A 43 19.28 9.70 2.11
CA MET A 43 17.83 9.82 2.33
C MET A 43 17.02 9.08 1.26
N PHE A 44 17.41 9.15 -0.01
CA PHE A 44 16.75 8.37 -1.06
C PHE A 44 16.93 6.86 -0.87
N ASN A 45 18.14 6.41 -0.55
CA ASN A 45 18.40 4.99 -0.28
C ASN A 45 17.54 4.45 0.86
N VAL A 46 17.38 5.23 1.95
CA VAL A 46 16.49 4.85 3.06
C VAL A 46 15.03 4.75 2.61
N ARG A 47 14.55 5.67 1.75
CA ARG A 47 13.19 5.61 1.18
C ARG A 47 13.01 4.36 0.32
N ILE A 48 13.99 4.03 -0.54
CA ILE A 48 13.96 2.82 -1.39
C ILE A 48 13.93 1.55 -0.53
N MET A 49 14.84 1.43 0.43
CA MET A 49 14.93 0.25 1.31
C MET A 49 13.65 -0.02 2.11
N ARG A 50 12.90 1.03 2.43
CA ARG A 50 11.66 0.93 3.21
C ARG A 50 10.44 0.50 2.39
N VAL A 51 10.49 0.53 1.05
CA VAL A 51 9.35 0.19 0.17
C VAL A 51 8.75 -1.17 0.53
N GLU A 52 9.58 -2.22 0.54
CA GLU A 52 9.14 -3.59 0.83
C GLU A 52 8.62 -3.75 2.26
N PHE A 53 9.22 -3.03 3.21
CA PHE A 53 8.78 -3.07 4.60
C PHE A 53 7.36 -2.55 4.77
N TYR A 54 6.99 -1.45 4.08
CA TYR A 54 5.65 -0.88 4.20
C TYR A 54 4.55 -1.65 3.48
N PHE A 55 4.91 -2.66 2.68
CA PHE A 55 3.94 -3.64 2.18
C PHE A 55 3.61 -4.75 3.19
N LEU A 56 4.27 -4.79 4.36
CA LEU A 56 3.84 -5.62 5.48
C LEU A 56 2.66 -4.95 6.20
N SER A 57 1.52 -5.64 6.24
CA SER A 57 0.34 -5.11 6.93
C SER A 57 0.63 -4.85 8.41
N GLN A 58 0.38 -3.62 8.86
CA GLN A 58 0.53 -3.18 10.26
C GLN A 58 -0.69 -3.51 11.12
N TYR A 59 -1.74 -4.04 10.50
CA TYR A 59 -3.05 -4.25 11.12
C TYR A 59 -3.31 -5.71 11.52
N VAL A 60 -2.30 -6.57 11.40
CA VAL A 60 -2.34 -7.98 11.78
C VAL A 60 -1.19 -8.29 12.73
N ALA A 61 -1.47 -9.09 13.76
CA ALA A 61 -0.47 -9.47 14.75
C ALA A 61 0.57 -10.41 14.13
N VAL A 62 1.86 -10.13 14.35
CA VAL A 62 2.96 -10.97 13.85
C VAL A 62 2.98 -12.37 14.46
N THR A 63 2.48 -12.50 15.69
CA THR A 63 2.37 -13.77 16.42
C THR A 63 1.30 -14.70 15.84
N GLU A 64 0.26 -14.13 15.22
CA GLU A 64 -0.83 -14.90 14.60
C GLU A 64 -0.59 -15.07 13.10
N THR A 65 -0.06 -14.03 12.45
CA THR A 65 0.10 -13.95 11.00
C THR A 65 1.51 -13.47 10.68
N PRO A 66 2.52 -14.37 10.66
CA PRO A 66 3.91 -13.96 10.41
C PRO A 66 4.14 -13.48 8.97
N PHE A 67 3.41 -14.02 8.00
CA PHE A 67 3.50 -13.66 6.58
C PHE A 67 2.63 -12.46 6.23
N ARG A 68 3.03 -11.26 6.68
CA ARG A 68 2.22 -10.03 6.65
C ARG A 68 2.21 -9.27 5.31
N HIS A 69 3.03 -9.66 4.34
CA HIS A 69 3.15 -8.95 3.07
C HIS A 69 1.82 -8.98 2.29
N ILE A 70 1.31 -7.83 1.85
CA ILE A 70 0.01 -7.79 1.16
C ILE A 70 0.05 -8.46 -0.22
N LEU A 71 1.21 -8.52 -0.88
CA LEU A 71 1.38 -9.18 -2.19
C LEU A 71 1.84 -10.64 -2.11
N HIS A 72 2.65 -10.98 -1.10
CA HIS A 72 3.40 -12.25 -1.03
C HIS A 72 3.11 -13.05 0.25
N GLY A 73 2.29 -12.48 1.14
CA GLY A 73 1.96 -13.06 2.43
C GLY A 73 0.85 -14.11 2.34
N ARG A 74 0.34 -14.49 3.51
CA ARG A 74 -0.74 -15.47 3.66
C ARG A 74 -1.71 -14.97 4.71
N GLY A 75 -2.98 -14.85 4.34
CA GLY A 75 -4.05 -14.46 5.24
C GLY A 75 -5.02 -13.43 4.62
N PRO A 76 -6.04 -13.02 5.39
CA PRO A 76 -7.09 -12.13 4.90
C PRO A 76 -6.60 -10.74 4.49
N HIS A 77 -5.48 -10.26 5.02
CA HIS A 77 -4.89 -8.95 4.69
C HIS A 77 -4.22 -8.89 3.30
N THR A 78 -4.19 -9.99 2.55
CA THR A 78 -3.49 -10.06 1.26
C THR A 78 -4.38 -9.67 0.09
N LEU A 79 -3.78 -9.10 -0.96
CA LEU A 79 -4.46 -8.78 -2.21
C LEU A 79 -5.04 -10.04 -2.87
N ARG A 80 -4.34 -11.17 -2.79
CA ARG A 80 -4.82 -12.46 -3.27
C ARG A 80 -6.14 -12.86 -2.58
N ALA A 81 -6.18 -12.81 -1.25
CA ALA A 81 -7.40 -13.15 -0.51
C ALA A 81 -8.58 -12.24 -0.87
N LEU A 82 -8.31 -10.95 -1.07
CA LEU A 82 -9.33 -9.99 -1.54
C LEU A 82 -9.85 -10.35 -2.95
N LEU A 83 -8.96 -10.69 -3.89
CA LEU A 83 -9.33 -11.07 -5.25
C LEU A 83 -10.11 -12.39 -5.31
N GLU A 84 -9.69 -13.39 -4.53
CA GLU A 84 -10.42 -14.65 -4.36
C GLU A 84 -11.84 -14.39 -3.83
N HIS A 85 -11.99 -13.47 -2.86
CA HIS A 85 -13.29 -13.07 -2.34
C HIS A 85 -14.16 -12.36 -3.38
N VAL A 86 -13.58 -11.46 -4.20
CA VAL A 86 -14.31 -10.84 -5.32
C VAL A 86 -14.79 -11.91 -6.31
N GLY A 87 -14.00 -12.96 -6.56
CA GLY A 87 -14.37 -14.08 -7.43
C GLY A 87 -15.67 -14.77 -7.01
N LEU A 88 -15.97 -14.82 -5.71
CA LEU A 88 -17.20 -15.40 -5.18
C LEU A 88 -18.46 -14.68 -5.68
N LEU A 89 -18.38 -13.38 -6.02
CA LEU A 89 -19.53 -12.65 -6.61
C LEU A 89 -20.02 -13.27 -7.94
N ARG A 90 -19.14 -14.01 -8.63
CA ARG A 90 -19.46 -14.72 -9.88
C ARG A 90 -19.67 -16.21 -9.62
N ASP A 91 -18.75 -16.83 -8.88
CA ASP A 91 -18.62 -18.30 -8.84
C ASP A 91 -19.49 -18.96 -7.77
N ALA A 92 -19.75 -18.26 -6.66
CA ALA A 92 -20.55 -18.76 -5.54
C ALA A 92 -21.10 -17.59 -4.69
N PRO A 93 -22.07 -16.81 -5.20
CA PRO A 93 -22.54 -15.58 -4.55
C PRO A 93 -23.11 -15.79 -3.14
N GLU A 94 -23.58 -16.99 -2.84
CA GLU A 94 -24.08 -17.41 -1.52
C GLU A 94 -22.96 -17.54 -0.47
N LYS A 95 -21.70 -17.71 -0.89
CA LYS A 95 -20.53 -17.77 -0.02
C LYS A 95 -19.86 -16.41 0.19
N PHE A 96 -20.35 -15.35 -0.45
CA PHE A 96 -19.79 -14.02 -0.33
C PHE A 96 -20.12 -13.42 1.04
N ASP A 97 -19.10 -13.25 1.88
CA ASP A 97 -19.21 -12.59 3.19
C ASP A 97 -18.83 -11.11 3.04
N GLU A 98 -19.84 -10.24 3.04
CA GLU A 98 -19.64 -8.81 2.88
C GLU A 98 -18.80 -8.17 4.00
N VAL A 99 -18.92 -8.65 5.24
CA VAL A 99 -18.19 -8.10 6.39
C VAL A 99 -16.71 -8.44 6.26
N LEU A 100 -16.40 -9.70 5.94
CA LEU A 100 -15.04 -10.12 5.67
C LEU A 100 -14.46 -9.37 4.46
N PHE A 101 -15.21 -9.24 3.37
CA PHE A 101 -14.76 -8.49 2.18
C PHE A 101 -14.39 -7.04 2.52
N ARG A 102 -15.26 -6.32 3.26
CA ARG A 102 -15.00 -4.93 3.69
C ARG A 102 -13.73 -4.84 4.54
N ARG A 103 -13.50 -5.80 5.44
CA ARG A 103 -12.28 -5.88 6.25
C ARG A 103 -11.04 -6.11 5.38
N GLN A 104 -11.06 -7.07 4.47
CA GLN A 104 -9.94 -7.35 3.56
C GLN A 104 -9.60 -6.13 2.69
N LEU A 105 -10.62 -5.47 2.13
CA LEU A 105 -10.47 -4.26 1.34
C LEU A 105 -9.83 -3.12 2.16
N ALA A 106 -10.30 -2.92 3.40
CA ALA A 106 -9.73 -1.91 4.31
C ALA A 106 -8.25 -2.19 4.63
N LEU A 107 -7.91 -3.44 4.98
CA LEU A 107 -6.55 -3.86 5.31
C LEU A 107 -5.57 -3.60 4.15
N VAL A 108 -5.95 -3.99 2.93
CA VAL A 108 -5.13 -3.77 1.73
C VAL A 108 -5.01 -2.27 1.44
N THR A 109 -6.12 -1.53 1.48
CA THR A 109 -6.16 -0.09 1.17
C THR A 109 -5.30 0.71 2.14
N TRP A 110 -5.45 0.50 3.45
CA TRP A 110 -4.68 1.23 4.45
C TRP A 110 -3.20 0.86 4.45
N THR A 111 -2.86 -0.41 4.18
CA THR A 111 -1.45 -0.79 4.03
C THR A 111 -0.83 -0.08 2.82
N LEU A 112 -1.53 -0.03 1.69
CA LEU A 112 -1.06 0.68 0.49
C LEU A 112 -0.94 2.20 0.71
N GLN A 113 -1.90 2.81 1.41
CA GLN A 113 -1.82 4.23 1.77
C GLN A 113 -0.64 4.51 2.70
N GLY A 114 -0.41 3.66 3.71
CA GLY A 114 0.75 3.76 4.59
C GLY A 114 2.07 3.69 3.81
N ALA A 115 2.16 2.80 2.83
CA ALA A 115 3.31 2.71 1.93
C ALA A 115 3.49 3.97 1.07
N ALA A 116 2.40 4.54 0.54
CA ALA A 116 2.45 5.80 -0.22
C ALA A 116 2.97 6.97 0.63
N ASN A 117 2.47 7.08 1.86
CA ASN A 117 2.86 8.13 2.80
C ASN A 117 4.34 8.01 3.17
N ALA A 118 4.80 6.79 3.49
CA ALA A 118 6.20 6.54 3.81
C ALA A 118 7.13 6.81 2.61
N LEU A 119 6.68 6.48 1.40
CA LEU A 119 7.45 6.69 0.18
C LEU A 119 7.56 8.17 -0.19
N SER A 120 6.55 8.99 0.13
CA SER A 120 6.52 10.42 -0.19
C SER A 120 7.62 11.23 0.52
N GLY A 121 8.20 10.70 1.60
CA GLY A 121 9.20 11.39 2.44
C GLY A 121 8.56 12.29 3.49
N ASP A 122 9.34 12.76 4.48
CA ASP A 122 8.80 13.66 5.52
C ASP A 122 8.28 14.97 4.91
N VAL A 123 7.10 15.40 5.38
CA VAL A 123 6.47 16.68 5.05
C VAL A 123 7.42 17.88 5.31
N TRP A 124 8.37 17.72 6.23
CA TRP A 124 9.33 18.75 6.66
C TRP A 124 10.60 18.83 5.80
N ASN A 125 10.85 17.91 4.88
CA ASN A 125 12.04 17.97 4.00
C ASN A 125 11.81 18.79 2.72
N ILE A 126 10.66 19.47 2.61
CA ILE A 126 10.33 20.32 1.45
C ILE A 126 10.91 21.75 1.63
N ASP A 127 11.23 22.17 2.86
CA ASP A 127 11.67 23.54 3.17
C ASP A 127 13.03 23.59 3.89
N ASN A 128 14.10 23.06 3.28
CA ASN A 128 15.46 23.37 3.71
C ASN A 128 16.34 23.71 2.51
N ASN A 129 15.94 24.76 1.77
CA ASN A 129 16.90 25.57 1.02
C ASN A 129 17.32 26.73 1.93
N PHE A 130 18.44 26.55 2.63
CA PHE A 130 19.27 27.64 3.15
C PHE A 130 20.54 27.71 2.32
#